data_AF-A0A0Q7TKR2-F1
#
_entry.id   AF-A0A0Q7TKR2-F1
#
_cell.length_a   1.000
_cell.length_b   1.000
_cell.length_c   1.000
_cell.angle_alpha   90.00
_cell.angle_beta   90.00
_cell.angle_gamma   90.00
#
_symmetry.space_group_name_H-M   'P 1'
#
loop_
_entity.id
_entity.type
_entity.pdbx_description
1 polymer ?
#
loop_
_entity_poly.entity_id
_entity_poly.type
_entity_poly.pdbx_seq_one_letter_code
_entity_poly.pdbx_strand_id
1 'polypeptide(L)'
;MTRHELKTWPQYFAAVRSGKKRFEIRRNDREFAVGDVLVLREFDPEQDAYTGQVEERQITFLLSEEDYGVIHGFVAIGFGEVVHHGDLPVDGALTAEKLAHWHETTSDNAALRAQDARKVAQSYAAPTTGRAAMPVAADRHNAVADAAEAEAVFHAAAAKLVRGK
;
A
#
# COMPACT_ATOMS: atom_id res chain seq x y z
N MET A 1 -3.43 -7.28 -4.68
CA MET A 1 -4.36 -6.14 -4.52
C MET A 1 -5.69 -6.68 -4.04
N THR A 2 -5.95 -6.54 -2.74
CA THR A 2 -7.21 -6.93 -2.11
C THR A 2 -8.14 -5.71 -2.08
N ARG A 3 -9.45 -5.94 -2.14
CA ARG A 3 -10.48 -4.90 -2.06
C ARG A 3 -11.18 -5.01 -0.71
N HIS A 4 -11.11 -3.95 0.10
CA HIS A 4 -11.64 -3.90 1.45
C HIS A 4 -12.90 -3.03 1.50
N GLU A 5 -14.07 -3.63 1.68
CA GLU A 5 -15.31 -2.88 1.87
C GLU A 5 -15.43 -2.36 3.30
N LEU A 6 -15.59 -1.04 3.43
CA LEU A 6 -15.65 -0.35 4.72
C LEU A 6 -16.82 0.62 4.75
N LYS A 7 -17.54 0.64 5.88
CA LYS A 7 -18.49 1.71 6.19
C LYS A 7 -17.75 3.01 6.47
N THR A 8 -18.28 4.13 5.99
CA THR A 8 -17.81 5.48 6.26
C THR A 8 -18.99 6.40 6.50
N TRP A 9 -19.01 7.13 7.61
CA TRP A 9 -20.12 8.04 7.91
C TRP A 9 -20.15 9.27 6.98
N PRO A 10 -21.32 9.90 6.78
CA PRO A 10 -21.51 10.92 5.74
C PRO A 10 -20.51 12.09 5.82
N GLN A 11 -20.24 12.60 7.02
CA GLN A 11 -19.29 13.71 7.21
C GLN A 11 -17.87 13.37 6.73
N TYR A 12 -17.40 12.15 6.99
CA TYR A 12 -16.06 11.71 6.62
C TYR A 12 -16.02 11.31 5.14
N PHE A 13 -17.09 10.69 4.67
CA PHE A 13 -17.25 10.33 3.27
C PHE A 13 -17.20 11.57 2.37
N ALA A 14 -17.94 12.63 2.71
CA ALA A 14 -17.87 13.92 2.02
C ALA A 14 -16.46 14.54 2.06
N ALA A 15 -15.74 14.41 3.17
CA ALA A 15 -14.35 14.87 3.28
C ALA A 15 -13.38 14.07 2.40
N VAL A 16 -13.59 12.75 2.26
CA VAL A 16 -12.81 11.89 1.36
C VAL A 16 -13.11 12.19 -0.10
N ARG A 17 -14.40 12.32 -0.46
CA ARG A 17 -14.83 12.67 -1.82
C ARG A 17 -14.27 14.01 -2.26
N SER A 18 -14.29 15.02 -1.39
CA SER A 18 -13.73 16.34 -1.69
C SER A 18 -12.20 16.39 -1.70
N GLY A 19 -11.51 15.28 -1.39
CA GLY A 19 -10.05 15.20 -1.32
C GLY A 19 -9.42 15.88 -0.10
N LYS A 20 -10.23 16.43 0.82
CA LYS A 20 -9.77 17.06 2.06
C LYS A 20 -9.21 16.03 3.04
N LYS A 21 -9.82 14.85 3.09
CA LYS A 21 -9.36 13.71 3.91
C LYS A 21 -8.71 12.66 3.02
N ARG A 22 -7.42 12.42 3.23
CA ARG A 22 -6.60 11.46 2.45
C ARG A 22 -6.05 10.30 3.31
N PHE A 23 -6.71 10.03 4.43
CA PHE A 23 -6.30 8.97 5.34
C PHE A 23 -7.50 8.34 6.05
N GLU A 24 -7.36 7.08 6.47
CA GLU A 24 -8.28 6.35 7.35
C GLU A 24 -7.53 5.91 8.63
N ILE A 25 -8.25 5.74 9.74
CA ILE A 25 -7.71 5.09 10.95
C ILE A 25 -8.60 3.89 11.21
N ARG A 26 -8.02 2.68 11.24
CA ARG A 26 -8.77 1.43 11.35
C ARG A 26 -8.06 0.45 12.25
N ARG A 27 -8.83 -0.42 12.91
CA ARG A 27 -8.26 -1.63 13.51
C ARG A 27 -7.65 -2.48 12.39
N ASN A 28 -6.45 -3.00 12.58
CA ASN A 28 -5.79 -3.82 11.57
C ASN A 28 -6.26 -5.29 11.63
N ASP A 29 -7.55 -5.53 11.40
CA ASP A 29 -8.19 -6.85 11.44
C ASP A 29 -8.35 -7.53 10.07
N ARG A 30 -7.76 -6.90 9.04
CA ARG A 30 -7.84 -7.33 7.63
C ARG A 30 -6.47 -7.38 6.96
N GLU A 31 -5.40 -7.17 7.72
CA GLU A 31 -4.02 -7.10 7.22
C GLU A 31 -3.88 -6.12 6.05
N PHE A 32 -4.28 -4.86 6.26
CA PHE A 32 -4.23 -3.83 5.21
C PHE A 32 -2.81 -3.67 4.66
N ALA A 33 -2.66 -3.65 3.34
CA ALA A 33 -1.36 -3.48 2.69
C ALA A 33 -1.35 -2.33 1.67
N VAL A 34 -0.18 -1.71 1.48
CA VAL A 34 0.02 -0.75 0.39
C VAL A 34 -0.27 -1.43 -0.95
N GLY A 35 -1.03 -0.75 -1.81
CA GLY A 35 -1.51 -1.26 -3.08
C GLY A 35 -2.94 -1.80 -3.05
N ASP A 36 -3.50 -2.11 -1.89
CA ASP A 36 -4.91 -2.52 -1.75
C ASP A 36 -5.90 -1.38 -2.05
N VAL A 37 -7.17 -1.73 -2.28
CA VAL A 37 -8.25 -0.75 -2.47
C VAL A 37 -9.15 -0.70 -1.25
N LEU A 38 -9.40 0.49 -0.74
CA LEU A 38 -10.50 0.77 0.16
C LEU A 38 -11.74 1.10 -0.66
N VAL A 39 -12.80 0.31 -0.49
CA VAL A 39 -14.14 0.60 -1.03
C VAL A 39 -14.96 1.20 0.10
N LEU A 40 -14.94 2.53 0.18
CA LEU A 40 -15.63 3.28 1.23
C LEU A 40 -17.10 3.44 0.83
N ARG A 41 -17.99 2.82 1.58
CA ARG A 41 -19.44 2.89 1.39
C ARG A 41 -20.03 3.86 2.40
N GLU A 42 -20.70 4.89 1.92
CA GLU A 42 -21.38 5.84 2.79
C GLU A 42 -22.51 5.13 3.55
N PHE A 43 -22.44 5.22 4.88
CA PHE A 43 -23.39 4.59 5.78
C PHE A 43 -23.94 5.65 6.74
N ASP A 44 -25.25 5.86 6.68
CA ASP A 44 -25.98 6.77 7.57
C ASP A 44 -26.32 6.05 8.88
N PRO A 45 -25.69 6.42 10.02
CA PRO A 45 -25.97 5.78 11.30
C PRO A 45 -27.35 6.14 11.88
N GLU A 46 -27.97 7.24 11.45
CA GLU A 46 -29.32 7.63 11.92
C GLU A 46 -30.40 6.77 11.26
N GLN A 47 -30.19 6.41 9.99
CA GLN A 47 -31.11 5.55 9.23
C GLN A 47 -30.72 4.06 9.28
N ASP A 48 -29.58 3.73 9.91
CA ASP A 48 -28.95 2.40 9.93
C ASP A 48 -28.84 1.77 8.52
N ALA A 49 -28.57 2.61 7.51
CA ALA A 49 -28.65 2.23 6.11
C ALA A 49 -27.47 2.75 5.28
N TYR A 50 -27.14 2.03 4.22
CA TYR A 50 -26.24 2.55 3.18
C TYR A 50 -27.01 3.53 2.30
N THR A 51 -26.40 4.67 2.00
CA THR A 51 -27.00 5.66 1.08
C THR A 51 -26.86 5.25 -0.39
N GLY A 52 -26.03 4.23 -0.67
CA GLY A 52 -25.68 3.76 -2.01
C GLY A 52 -24.43 4.45 -2.59
N GLN A 53 -23.89 5.47 -1.91
CA GLN A 53 -22.71 6.17 -2.38
C GLN A 53 -21.42 5.41 -2.05
N VAL A 54 -20.47 5.42 -3.00
CA VAL A 54 -19.21 4.68 -2.90
C VAL A 54 -18.05 5.55 -3.37
N GLU A 55 -16.91 5.44 -2.70
CA GLU A 55 -15.63 5.99 -3.12
C GLU A 55 -14.56 4.90 -3.04
N GLU A 56 -13.76 4.76 -4.10
CA GLU A 56 -12.62 3.86 -4.11
C GLU A 56 -11.32 4.64 -3.95
N ARG A 57 -10.42 4.14 -3.09
CA ARG A 57 -9.11 4.73 -2.85
C ARG A 57 -8.07 3.64 -2.76
N GLN A 58 -6.91 3.84 -3.39
CA GLN A 58 -5.80 2.91 -3.28
C GLN A 58 -4.94 3.28 -2.08
N ILE A 59 -4.60 2.30 -1.24
CA ILE A 59 -3.68 2.49 -0.12
C ILE A 59 -2.29 2.80 -0.70
N THR A 60 -1.78 3.98 -0.41
CA THR A 60 -0.46 4.45 -0.85
C THR A 60 0.55 4.46 0.28
N PHE A 61 0.09 4.46 1.54
CA PHE A 61 0.94 4.48 2.72
C PHE A 61 0.25 3.82 3.91
N LEU A 62 1.02 3.19 4.81
CA LEU A 62 0.50 2.57 6.02
C LEU A 62 1.44 2.89 7.18
N LEU A 63 0.87 3.39 8.29
CA LEU A 63 1.52 3.40 9.59
C LEU A 63 0.82 2.39 10.49
N SER A 64 1.60 1.63 11.25
CA SER A 64 1.14 0.62 12.19
C SER A 64 1.37 1.07 13.64
N GLU A 65 0.94 0.26 14.60
CA GLU A 65 1.21 0.44 16.03
C GLU A 65 2.71 0.51 16.40
N GLU A 66 3.59 0.11 15.49
CA GLU A 66 5.05 0.22 15.65
C GLU A 66 5.52 1.68 15.44
N ASP A 67 4.73 2.46 14.71
CA ASP A 67 5.01 3.84 14.34
C ASP A 67 4.47 4.83 15.36
N TYR A 68 5.10 6.00 15.41
CA TYR A 68 4.87 7.01 16.44
C TYR A 68 3.42 7.53 16.45
N GLY A 69 2.70 7.30 17.55
CA GLY A 69 1.38 7.90 17.80
C GLY A 69 0.20 7.11 17.24
N VAL A 70 0.44 5.93 16.66
CA VAL A 70 -0.64 5.00 16.29
C VAL A 70 -1.01 4.13 17.48
N ILE A 71 -2.31 3.96 17.71
CA ILE A 71 -2.83 3.17 18.84
C ILE A 71 -2.58 1.68 18.57
N HIS A 72 -2.23 0.91 19.61
CA HIS A 72 -2.07 -0.54 19.53
C HIS A 72 -3.33 -1.22 18.92
N GLY A 73 -3.11 -2.09 17.94
CA GLY A 73 -4.12 -2.79 17.15
C GLY A 73 -4.71 -1.96 16.00
N PHE A 74 -4.27 -0.72 15.80
CA PHE A 74 -4.74 0.17 14.74
C PHE A 74 -3.64 0.47 13.71
N VAL A 75 -4.10 0.91 12.54
CA VAL A 75 -3.27 1.45 11.45
C VAL A 75 -3.82 2.81 11.04
N ALA A 76 -2.92 3.70 10.64
CA ALA A 76 -3.26 4.89 9.86
C ALA A 76 -2.94 4.63 8.39
N ILE A 77 -3.98 4.68 7.56
CA ILE A 77 -3.93 4.29 6.15
C ILE A 77 -3.94 5.55 5.31
N GLY A 78 -2.81 5.91 4.70
CA GLY A 78 -2.75 6.94 3.67
C GLY A 78 -3.22 6.37 2.32
N PHE A 79 -4.02 7.13 1.60
CA PHE A 79 -4.55 6.67 0.31
C PHE A 79 -4.62 7.78 -0.74
N GLY A 80 -4.64 7.37 -2.00
CA GLY A 80 -4.77 8.23 -3.17
C GLY A 80 -5.89 7.78 -4.11
N GLU A 81 -5.92 8.38 -5.29
CA GLU A 81 -6.75 7.90 -6.39
C GLU A 81 -6.40 6.45 -6.73
N VAL A 82 -7.40 5.68 -7.15
CA VAL A 82 -7.13 4.35 -7.70
C VAL A 82 -6.41 4.55 -9.02
N VAL A 83 -5.15 4.10 -9.09
CA VAL A 83 -4.44 4.09 -10.35
C VAL A 83 -5.09 3.04 -11.23
N HIS A 84 -5.94 3.49 -12.14
CA HIS A 84 -6.41 2.67 -13.24
C HIS A 84 -5.22 2.50 -14.19
N HIS A 85 -4.54 1.36 -14.09
CA HIS A 85 -3.77 0.88 -15.23
C HIS A 85 -4.81 0.71 -16.34
N GLY A 86 -4.84 1.66 -17.29
CA GLY A 86 -5.80 1.64 -18.37
C GLY A 86 -5.82 0.25 -18.99
N ASP A 87 -7.02 -0.24 -19.32
CA ASP A 87 -7.16 -1.51 -20.02
C ASP A 87 -6.14 -1.53 -21.15
N LEU A 88 -5.35 -2.61 -21.24
CA LEU A 88 -4.53 -2.83 -22.43
C LEU A 88 -5.49 -2.65 -23.62
N PRO A 89 -5.18 -1.78 -24.60
CA PRO A 89 -6.07 -1.57 -25.73
C PRO A 89 -6.42 -2.94 -26.30
N VAL A 90 -7.70 -3.18 -26.56
CA VAL A 90 -8.21 -4.50 -26.97
C VAL A 90 -7.48 -5.03 -28.23
N ASP A 91 -6.90 -4.11 -29.03
CA ASP A 91 -6.06 -4.40 -30.21
C ASP A 91 -4.54 -4.10 -30.04
N GLY A 92 -4.10 -3.69 -28.85
CA GLY A 92 -2.72 -3.27 -28.57
C GLY A 92 -1.85 -4.41 -28.04
N ALA A 93 -1.45 -5.33 -28.93
CA ALA A 93 -0.63 -6.50 -28.60
C ALA A 93 0.48 -6.20 -27.57
N LEU A 94 0.47 -6.92 -26.44
CA LEU A 94 1.55 -6.93 -25.47
C LEU A 94 2.84 -7.33 -26.21
N THR A 95 3.76 -6.39 -26.38
CA THR A 95 5.07 -6.67 -27.00
C THR A 95 6.05 -7.14 -25.93
N ALA A 96 7.06 -7.90 -26.34
CA ALA A 96 8.18 -8.26 -25.47
C ALA A 96 8.81 -6.99 -24.85
N GLU A 97 8.95 -5.91 -25.62
CA GLU A 97 9.48 -4.64 -25.11
C GLU A 97 8.62 -4.03 -23.99
N LYS A 98 7.29 -3.96 -24.18
CA LYS A 98 6.38 -3.43 -23.15
C LYS A 98 6.38 -4.28 -21.89
N LEU A 99 6.40 -5.61 -22.06
CA LEU A 99 6.44 -6.55 -20.94
C LEU A 99 7.79 -6.46 -20.20
N ALA A 100 8.91 -6.35 -20.91
CA ALA A 100 10.22 -6.15 -20.32
C ALA A 100 10.28 -4.83 -19.53
N HIS A 101 9.75 -3.74 -20.09
CA HIS A 101 9.70 -2.45 -19.41
C HIS A 101 8.87 -2.47 -18.12
N TRP A 102 7.75 -3.20 -18.12
CA TRP A 102 6.95 -3.41 -16.91
C TRP A 102 7.73 -4.18 -15.84
N HIS A 103 8.44 -5.24 -16.23
CA HIS A 103 9.31 -5.98 -15.31
C HIS A 103 10.45 -5.09 -14.75
N GLU A 104 11.08 -4.26 -15.58
CA GLU A 104 12.10 -3.30 -15.12
C GLU A 104 11.53 -2.33 -14.09
N THR A 105 10.40 -1.71 -14.41
CA THR A 105 9.74 -0.76 -13.50
C THR A 105 9.33 -1.43 -12.19
N THR A 106 8.82 -2.66 -12.25
CA THR A 106 8.44 -3.42 -11.06
C THR A 106 9.66 -3.80 -10.22
N SER A 107 10.77 -4.17 -10.88
CA SER A 107 12.06 -4.44 -10.22
C SER A 107 12.57 -3.20 -9.49
N ASP A 108 12.60 -2.04 -10.14
CA ASP A 108 13.09 -0.80 -9.55
C ASP A 108 12.23 -0.35 -8.37
N ASN A 109 10.91 -0.46 -8.49
CA ASN A 109 9.98 -0.17 -7.40
C ASN A 109 10.16 -1.12 -6.22
N ALA A 110 10.40 -2.41 -6.47
CA ALA A 110 10.66 -3.40 -5.44
C ALA A 110 12.00 -3.15 -4.73
N ALA A 111 13.05 -2.78 -5.50
CA ALA A 111 14.35 -2.42 -4.94
C ALA A 111 14.25 -1.18 -4.02
N LEU A 112 13.47 -0.16 -4.42
CA LEU A 112 13.22 1.01 -3.58
C LEU A 112 12.51 0.63 -2.28
N ARG A 113 11.46 -0.20 -2.35
CA ARG A 113 10.78 -0.74 -1.16
C ARG A 113 11.73 -1.48 -0.23
N ALA A 114 12.62 -2.31 -0.78
CA ALA A 114 13.61 -3.04 0.02
C ALA A 114 14.56 -2.07 0.74
N GLN A 115 15.06 -1.05 0.05
CA GLN A 115 15.94 -0.03 0.65
C GLN A 115 15.24 0.74 1.77
N ASP A 116 13.99 1.18 1.55
CA ASP A 116 13.27 1.94 2.56
C ASP A 116 12.92 1.08 3.77
N ALA A 117 12.50 -0.18 3.57
CA ALA A 117 12.29 -1.12 4.66
C ALA A 117 13.57 -1.37 5.48
N ARG A 118 14.75 -1.48 4.83
CA ARG A 118 16.04 -1.59 5.53
C ARG A 118 16.36 -0.36 6.37
N LYS A 119 16.12 0.85 5.86
CA LYS A 119 16.31 2.09 6.64
C LYS A 119 15.41 2.12 7.87
N VAL A 120 14.16 1.69 7.72
CA VAL A 120 13.21 1.61 8.84
C VAL A 120 13.67 0.57 9.87
N ALA A 121 14.08 -0.62 9.43
CA ALA A 121 14.64 -1.65 10.32
C ALA A 121 15.85 -1.14 11.11
N GLN A 122 16.78 -0.44 10.46
CA GLN A 122 17.94 0.18 11.11
C GLN A 122 17.52 1.23 12.15
N SER A 123 16.49 2.02 11.86
CA SER A 123 15.97 3.03 12.79
C SER A 123 15.37 2.41 14.06
N TYR A 124 14.76 1.22 13.96
CA TYR A 124 14.26 0.47 15.11
C TYR A 124 15.36 -0.26 15.88
N ALA A 125 16.39 -0.76 15.20
CA ALA A 125 17.52 -1.44 15.83
C ALA A 125 18.46 -0.48 16.57
N ALA A 126 18.66 0.73 16.04
CA ALA A 126 19.55 1.74 16.60
C ALA A 126 18.92 3.15 16.56
N PRO A 127 17.89 3.41 17.38
CA PRO A 127 17.18 4.68 17.38
C PRO A 127 18.08 5.84 17.86
N THR A 128 18.07 6.95 17.12
CA THR A 128 18.82 8.17 17.46
C THR A 128 18.05 9.11 18.39
N THR A 129 16.78 8.82 18.68
CA THR A 129 15.85 9.68 19.41
C THR A 129 15.85 9.46 20.93
N GLY A 130 16.79 8.66 21.46
CA GLY A 130 16.84 8.29 22.87
C GLY A 130 15.78 7.26 23.30
N ARG A 131 15.04 6.69 22.34
CA ARG A 131 14.13 5.56 22.60
C ARG A 131 14.89 4.25 22.76
N ALA A 132 14.27 3.28 23.42
CA ALA A 132 14.76 1.92 23.45
C ALA A 132 14.70 1.29 22.04
N ALA A 133 15.67 0.43 21.73
CA ALA A 133 15.65 -0.37 20.51
C ALA A 133 14.44 -1.33 20.50
N MET A 134 13.87 -1.53 19.32
CA MET A 134 12.69 -2.38 19.10
C MET A 134 13.06 -3.54 18.16
N PRO A 135 13.71 -4.60 18.66
CA PRO A 135 14.29 -5.65 17.82
C PRO A 135 13.23 -6.42 17.02
N VAL A 136 12.06 -6.68 17.59
CA VAL A 136 10.97 -7.36 16.89
C VAL A 136 10.45 -6.55 15.70
N ALA A 137 10.34 -5.23 15.86
CA ALA A 137 9.98 -4.33 14.76
C ALA A 137 11.06 -4.30 13.68
N ALA A 138 12.33 -4.23 14.09
CA ALA A 138 13.46 -4.29 13.18
C ALA A 138 13.48 -5.60 12.35
N ASP A 139 13.26 -6.75 12.99
CA ASP A 139 13.22 -8.06 12.32
C ASP A 139 12.08 -8.16 11.30
N ARG A 140 10.89 -7.64 11.64
CA ARG A 140 9.76 -7.58 10.70
C ARG A 140 10.09 -6.74 9.47
N HIS A 141 10.66 -5.54 9.66
CA HIS A 141 11.05 -4.68 8.55
C HIS A 141 12.19 -5.27 7.71
N ASN A 142 13.12 -6.01 8.32
CA ASN A 142 14.13 -6.77 7.58
C ASN A 142 13.49 -7.87 6.74
N ALA A 143 12.51 -8.62 7.27
CA ALA A 143 11.79 -9.63 6.50
C ALA A 143 11.04 -9.02 5.30
N VAL A 144 10.42 -7.84 5.46
CA VAL A 144 9.80 -7.09 4.36
C VAL A 144 10.85 -6.68 3.33
N ALA A 145 12.02 -6.21 3.77
CA ALA A 145 13.09 -5.85 2.87
C ALA A 145 13.61 -7.03 2.04
N ASP A 146 13.82 -8.18 2.68
CA ASP A 146 14.31 -9.38 2.02
C ASP A 146 13.29 -9.91 0.99
N ALA A 147 12.00 -9.88 1.33
CA ALA A 147 10.93 -10.23 0.39
C ALA A 147 10.88 -9.27 -0.82
N ALA A 148 10.99 -7.97 -0.59
CA ALA A 148 11.01 -6.97 -1.65
C ALA A 148 12.29 -7.06 -2.52
N GLU A 149 13.43 -7.41 -1.94
CA GLU A 149 14.67 -7.64 -2.70
C GLU A 149 14.56 -8.90 -3.57
N ALA A 150 13.99 -9.99 -3.04
CA ALA A 150 13.74 -11.20 -3.82
C ALA A 150 12.79 -10.91 -5.01
N GLU A 151 11.75 -10.10 -4.79
CA GLU A 151 10.85 -9.62 -5.84
C GLU A 151 11.61 -8.79 -6.89
N ALA A 152 12.46 -7.86 -6.47
CA ALA A 152 13.28 -7.06 -7.38
C ALA A 152 14.16 -7.94 -8.27
N VAL A 153 14.86 -8.91 -7.66
CA VAL A 153 15.73 -9.86 -8.38
C VAL A 153 14.93 -10.68 -9.40
N PHE A 154 13.76 -11.17 -9.02
CA PHE A 154 12.88 -11.92 -9.92
C PHE A 154 12.46 -11.08 -11.14
N HIS A 155 11.97 -9.87 -10.91
CA HIS A 155 11.52 -9.00 -11.99
C HIS A 155 12.68 -8.54 -12.89
N ALA A 156 13.87 -8.27 -12.34
CA ALA A 156 15.05 -7.97 -13.14
C ALA A 156 15.47 -9.15 -14.04
N ALA A 157 15.40 -10.39 -13.52
CA ALA A 157 15.70 -11.58 -14.31
C ALA A 157 14.65 -11.81 -15.41
N ALA A 158 13.37 -11.62 -15.09
CA ALA A 158 12.28 -11.73 -16.05
C ALA A 158 12.41 -10.70 -17.19
N ALA A 159 12.73 -9.43 -16.89
CA ALA A 159 12.98 -8.41 -17.91
C ALA A 159 14.06 -8.84 -18.91
N LYS A 160 15.19 -9.39 -18.43
CA LYS A 160 16.28 -9.89 -19.27
C LYS A 160 15.83 -11.03 -20.19
N LEU A 161 15.06 -11.98 -19.66
CA LEU A 161 14.53 -13.11 -20.44
C LEU A 161 13.55 -12.65 -21.52
N VAL A 162 12.74 -11.64 -21.23
CA VAL A 162 11.78 -11.09 -22.19
C VAL A 162 12.48 -10.29 -23.28
N ARG A 163 13.52 -9.50 -22.97
CA ARG A 163 14.32 -8.78 -23.99
C ARG A 163 15.19 -9.70 -24.85
N GLY A 164 15.59 -10.85 -24.32
CA GLY A 164 16.43 -11.83 -25.01
C GLY A 164 15.68 -12.76 -25.98
N LYS A 165 14.39 -12.54 -26.21
CA LYS A 165 13.54 -13.23 -27.20
C LYS A 165 13.08 -12.25 -28.27
#